data_AF-A0A2G0E713-F1
#
_entry.id   AF-A0A2G0E713-F1
#
_cell.length_a   1.000
_cell.length_b   1.000
_cell.length_c   1.000
_cell.angle_alpha   90.00
_cell.angle_beta   90.00
_cell.angle_gamma   90.00
#
_symmetry.space_group_name_H-M   'P 1'
#
loop_
_entity.id
_entity.type
_entity.pdbx_description
1 polymer ?
#
loop_
_entity_poly.entity_id
_entity_poly.type
_entity_poly.pdbx_seq_one_letter_code
_entity_poly.pdbx_strand_id
1 'polypeptide(L)'
;MSVEELCGKEVSRSVYERFVKNQADTTASKFSYFLQKLNLGYDELRIFDYPPEVANMDRMMKEMVLAFMNQDKEELQHLISLCEEKGDITQKERHLASLCKLLIARIVDEPIAVADSEVYQYLIYAQTWTNYELVLFNHCMYAFDPFFIDLVLDKALVSISAYQNSKDRKNESFRMLANAIIHFIQQQQRGLIWKYISKLEAVFLEED
;
A
#
# COMPACT_ATOMS: atom_id res chain seq x y z
N MET A 1 25.92 9.83 -23.75
CA MET A 1 24.98 10.96 -23.82
C MET A 1 25.56 12.11 -23.02
N SER A 2 25.72 13.27 -23.63
CA SER A 2 26.21 14.47 -22.95
C SER A 2 25.06 15.22 -22.25
N VAL A 3 25.40 16.12 -21.31
CA VAL A 3 24.41 17.01 -20.66
C VAL A 3 23.72 17.91 -21.69
N GLU A 4 24.45 18.30 -22.74
CA GLU A 4 23.90 19.07 -23.86
C GLU A 4 22.84 18.28 -24.64
N GLU A 5 23.13 17.03 -24.97
CA GLU A 5 22.21 16.12 -25.64
C GLU A 5 20.97 15.81 -24.79
N LEU A 6 21.16 15.64 -23.47
CA LEU A 6 20.10 15.38 -22.51
C LEU A 6 19.16 16.58 -22.36
N CYS A 7 19.73 17.79 -22.23
CA CYS A 7 18.96 19.02 -22.09
C CYS A 7 18.21 19.38 -23.39
N GLY A 8 18.86 19.19 -24.55
CA GLY A 8 18.30 19.57 -25.84
C GLY A 8 17.86 21.04 -25.89
N LYS A 9 16.68 21.30 -26.46
CA LYS A 9 16.10 22.66 -26.54
C LYS A 9 15.10 22.96 -25.41
N GLU A 10 14.64 21.93 -24.71
CA GLU A 10 13.54 22.04 -23.74
C GLU A 10 14.01 22.48 -22.35
N VAL A 11 15.27 22.23 -22.00
CA VAL A 11 15.84 22.59 -20.70
C VAL A 11 17.19 23.26 -20.88
N SER A 12 17.45 24.36 -20.15
CA SER A 12 18.77 24.97 -20.14
C SER A 12 19.73 24.20 -19.24
N ARG A 13 21.02 24.15 -19.59
CA ARG A 13 22.05 23.47 -18.77
C ARG A 13 22.09 23.98 -17.34
N SER A 14 21.91 25.29 -17.13
CA SER A 14 21.84 25.89 -15.80
C SER A 14 20.65 25.39 -14.97
N VAL A 15 19.51 25.09 -15.59
CA VAL A 15 18.36 24.50 -14.87
C VAL A 15 18.65 23.06 -14.52
N TYR A 16 19.20 22.27 -15.45
CA TYR A 16 19.62 20.90 -15.18
C TYR A 16 20.67 20.81 -14.07
N GLU A 17 21.71 21.64 -14.11
CA GLU A 17 22.77 21.64 -13.10
C GLU A 17 22.26 22.00 -11.72
N ARG A 18 21.38 23.01 -11.62
CA ARG A 18 20.76 23.37 -10.35
C ARG A 18 19.86 22.25 -9.83
N PHE A 19 19.12 21.59 -10.71
CA PHE A 19 18.29 20.43 -10.35
C PHE A 19 19.12 19.28 -9.79
N VAL A 20 20.17 18.84 -10.49
CA VAL A 20 21.02 17.72 -10.05
C VAL A 20 21.80 18.05 -8.77
N LYS A 21 22.12 19.32 -8.54
CA LYS A 21 22.76 19.80 -7.30
C LYS A 21 21.79 20.07 -6.15
N ASN A 22 20.50 19.73 -6.30
CA ASN A 22 19.46 19.97 -5.32
C ASN A 22 19.30 21.46 -4.93
N GLN A 23 19.53 22.36 -5.89
CA GLN A 23 19.47 23.82 -5.75
C GLN A 23 18.20 24.42 -6.37
N ALA A 24 17.43 23.63 -7.11
CA ALA A 24 16.14 24.02 -7.69
C ALA A 24 15.29 22.79 -7.99
N ASP A 25 13.98 22.90 -7.75
CA ASP A 25 13.02 21.88 -8.18
C ASP A 25 12.83 21.89 -9.70
N THR A 26 12.39 20.74 -10.23
CA THR A 26 11.98 20.62 -11.63
C THR A 26 10.50 20.26 -11.73
N THR A 27 9.88 20.65 -12.84
CA THR A 27 8.49 20.27 -13.14
C THR A 27 8.43 18.81 -13.60
N ALA A 28 7.31 18.13 -13.32
CA ALA A 28 7.07 16.76 -13.78
C ALA A 28 7.32 16.57 -15.28
N SER A 29 6.89 17.51 -16.14
CA SER A 29 7.09 17.45 -17.60
C SER A 29 8.57 17.43 -18.01
N LYS A 30 9.41 18.23 -17.34
CA LYS A 30 10.87 18.26 -17.59
C LYS A 30 11.54 16.98 -17.10
N PHE A 31 11.07 16.43 -15.97
CA PHE A 31 11.51 15.13 -15.50
C PHE A 31 11.15 14.01 -16.49
N SER A 32 9.91 13.96 -16.99
CA SER A 32 9.50 13.03 -18.05
C SER A 32 10.38 13.14 -19.29
N TYR A 33 10.70 14.37 -19.69
CA TYR A 33 11.58 14.64 -20.82
C TYR A 33 12.99 14.07 -20.61
N PHE A 34 13.57 14.24 -19.41
CA PHE A 34 14.87 13.64 -19.09
C PHE A 34 14.83 12.12 -19.17
N LEU A 35 13.81 11.48 -18.58
CA LEU A 35 13.65 10.02 -18.63
C LEU A 35 13.56 9.52 -20.07
N GLN A 36 12.75 10.17 -20.90
CA GLN A 36 12.61 9.83 -22.32
C GLN A 36 13.95 9.94 -23.05
N LYS A 37 14.73 11.00 -22.80
CA LYS A 37 16.05 11.18 -23.41
C LYS A 37 17.05 10.12 -22.95
N LEU A 38 16.95 9.69 -21.69
CA LEU A 38 17.74 8.62 -21.11
C LEU A 38 17.28 7.21 -21.54
N ASN A 39 16.19 7.10 -22.31
CA ASN A 39 15.51 5.85 -22.63
C ASN A 39 15.12 5.05 -21.36
N LEU A 40 14.76 5.76 -20.29
CA LEU A 40 14.30 5.15 -19.04
C LEU A 40 12.77 5.27 -18.94
N GLY A 41 12.11 4.15 -18.67
CA GLY A 41 10.72 4.13 -18.25
C GLY A 41 10.55 4.56 -16.79
N TYR A 42 9.35 5.03 -16.42
CA TYR A 42 9.01 5.30 -15.02
C TYR A 42 9.10 4.05 -14.13
N ASP A 43 8.83 2.87 -14.68
CA ASP A 43 8.91 1.61 -13.91
C ASP A 43 10.35 1.23 -13.56
N GLU A 44 11.32 1.58 -14.42
CA GLU A 44 12.75 1.33 -14.18
C GLU A 44 13.28 2.17 -13.02
N LEU A 45 12.63 3.29 -12.70
CA LEU A 45 13.01 4.09 -11.53
C LEU A 45 12.97 3.26 -10.23
N ARG A 46 12.08 2.27 -10.15
CA ARG A 46 11.88 1.44 -8.97
C ARG A 46 13.08 0.56 -8.61
N ILE A 47 14.05 0.37 -9.51
CA ILE A 47 15.23 -0.48 -9.28
C ILE A 47 16.38 0.25 -8.62
N PHE A 48 16.35 1.59 -8.60
CA PHE A 48 17.43 2.38 -8.02
C PHE A 48 17.37 2.34 -6.49
N ASP A 49 18.55 2.32 -5.87
CA ASP A 49 18.70 2.40 -4.42
C ASP A 49 18.46 3.85 -3.98
N TYR A 50 17.22 4.13 -3.60
CA TYR A 50 16.83 5.45 -3.11
C TYR A 50 17.32 5.67 -1.69
N PRO A 51 17.55 6.93 -1.28
CA PRO A 51 17.84 7.25 0.11
C PRO A 51 16.82 6.57 1.05
N PRO A 52 17.27 6.06 2.22
CA PRO A 52 16.40 5.34 3.15
C PRO A 52 15.12 6.09 3.51
N GLU A 53 15.16 7.43 3.51
CA GLU A 53 13.99 8.29 3.76
C GLU A 53 12.82 8.03 2.79
N VAL A 54 13.11 7.66 1.54
CA VAL A 54 12.11 7.40 0.49
C VAL A 54 11.60 5.96 0.54
N ALA A 55 12.46 5.00 0.91
CA ALA A 55 12.15 3.57 0.96
C ALA A 55 11.67 3.08 2.34
N ASN A 56 11.66 3.95 3.36
CA ASN A 56 11.48 3.53 4.74
C ASN A 56 10.14 2.81 4.99
N MET A 57 9.05 3.33 4.42
CA MET A 57 7.71 2.80 4.69
C MET A 57 7.50 1.39 4.12
N ASP A 58 7.98 1.13 2.91
CA ASP A 58 7.85 -0.21 2.30
C ASP A 58 8.69 -1.24 3.05
N ARG A 59 9.86 -0.83 3.58
CA ARG A 59 10.68 -1.66 4.46
C ARG A 59 9.96 -1.93 5.79
N MET A 60 9.47 -0.89 6.46
CA MET A 60 8.78 -1.03 7.74
C MET A 60 7.50 -1.86 7.64
N MET A 61 6.76 -1.78 6.53
CA MET A 61 5.61 -2.66 6.26
C MET A 61 6.03 -4.14 6.16
N LYS A 62 7.17 -4.44 5.52
CA LYS A 62 7.69 -5.82 5.46
C LYS A 62 8.16 -6.31 6.83
N GLU A 63 8.85 -5.46 7.58
CA GLU A 63 9.29 -5.76 8.95
C GLU A 63 8.10 -6.05 9.86
N MET A 64 7.03 -5.24 9.77
CA MET A 64 5.77 -5.48 10.49
C MET A 64 5.16 -6.84 10.16
N VAL A 65 5.11 -7.22 8.87
CA VAL A 65 4.58 -8.54 8.46
C VAL A 65 5.42 -9.67 9.05
N LEU A 66 6.74 -9.56 8.99
CA LEU A 66 7.65 -10.56 9.55
C LEU A 66 7.52 -10.67 11.08
N ALA A 67 7.46 -9.53 11.78
CA ALA A 67 7.26 -9.49 13.22
C ALA A 67 5.94 -10.16 13.62
N PHE A 68 4.84 -9.86 12.91
CA PHE A 68 3.55 -10.50 13.16
C PHE A 68 3.59 -12.02 12.91
N MET A 69 4.22 -12.47 11.82
CA MET A 69 4.38 -13.91 11.53
C MET A 69 5.18 -14.65 12.60
N ASN A 70 6.17 -13.97 13.20
CA ASN A 70 7.00 -14.51 14.28
C ASN A 70 6.38 -14.34 15.67
N GLN A 71 5.18 -13.74 15.77
CA GLN A 71 4.54 -13.35 17.04
C GLN A 71 5.41 -12.41 17.89
N ASP A 72 6.27 -11.63 17.25
CA ASP A 72 7.22 -10.73 17.89
C ASP A 72 6.55 -9.40 18.24
N LYS A 73 5.98 -9.35 19.45
CA LYS A 73 5.34 -8.15 19.99
C LYS A 73 6.35 -7.01 20.20
N GLU A 74 7.58 -7.32 20.61
CA GLU A 74 8.58 -6.32 20.93
C GLU A 74 8.99 -5.55 19.68
N GLU A 75 9.19 -6.26 18.56
CA GLU A 75 9.48 -5.61 17.28
C GLU A 75 8.31 -4.75 16.79
N LEU A 76 7.06 -5.21 16.94
CA LEU A 76 5.88 -4.39 16.61
C LEU A 76 5.79 -3.12 17.48
N GLN A 77 6.18 -3.19 18.76
CA GLN A 77 6.24 -2.02 19.64
C GLN A 77 7.38 -1.08 19.24
N HIS A 78 8.53 -1.62 18.87
CA HIS A 78 9.66 -0.84 18.36
C HIS A 78 9.27 -0.05 17.09
N LEU A 79 8.57 -0.69 16.15
CA LEU A 79 8.05 -0.03 14.94
C LEU A 79 7.07 1.10 15.26
N ILE A 80 6.24 0.97 16.31
CA ILE A 80 5.35 2.05 16.78
C ILE A 80 6.18 3.24 17.27
N SER A 81 7.17 3.00 18.14
CA SER A 81 8.04 4.05 18.65
C SER A 81 8.77 4.80 17.53
N LEU A 82 9.30 4.07 16.53
CA LEU A 82 9.95 4.68 15.37
C LEU A 82 9.03 5.61 14.56
N CYS A 83 7.73 5.31 14.51
CA CYS A 83 6.73 6.16 13.86
C CYS A 83 6.39 7.38 14.72
N GLU A 84 6.21 7.20 16.02
CA GLU A 84 5.71 8.21 16.95
C GLU A 84 6.79 9.17 17.50
N GLU A 85 8.06 8.79 17.46
CA GLU A 85 9.19 9.61 17.95
C GLU A 85 9.48 10.84 17.07
N LYS A 86 9.03 10.84 15.81
CA LYS A 86 9.23 11.96 14.89
C LYS A 86 8.15 13.02 15.16
N GLY A 87 8.57 14.22 15.56
CA GLY A 87 7.66 15.34 15.84
C GLY A 87 6.79 15.81 14.66
N ASP A 88 7.10 15.37 13.43
CA ASP A 88 6.28 15.59 12.22
C ASP A 88 5.91 14.23 11.58
N ILE A 89 4.95 13.55 12.20
CA ILE A 89 4.52 12.21 11.77
C ILE A 89 3.66 12.30 10.50
N THR A 90 4.06 11.56 9.46
CA THR A 90 3.29 11.46 8.23
C THR A 90 2.02 10.63 8.44
N GLN A 91 1.01 10.81 7.59
CA GLN A 91 -0.20 10.00 7.64
C GLN A 91 0.10 8.49 7.48
N LYS A 92 1.08 8.15 6.64
CA LYS A 92 1.48 6.75 6.43
C LYS A 92 2.10 6.13 7.69
N GLU A 93 2.91 6.88 8.42
CA GLU A 93 3.49 6.45 9.70
C GLU A 93 2.39 6.27 10.76
N ARG A 94 1.39 7.17 10.81
CA ARG A 94 0.22 6.99 11.69
C ARG A 94 -0.57 5.72 11.38
N HIS A 95 -0.80 5.44 10.10
CA HIS A 95 -1.48 4.21 9.69
C HIS A 95 -0.68 2.96 10.05
N LEU A 96 0.65 2.97 9.87
CA LEU A 96 1.52 1.86 10.24
C LEU A 96 1.50 1.62 11.76
N ALA A 97 1.66 2.68 12.57
CA ALA A 97 1.57 2.57 14.02
C ALA A 97 0.21 2.03 14.46
N SER A 98 -0.89 2.53 13.87
CA SER A 98 -2.24 2.02 14.10
C SER A 98 -2.36 0.55 13.75
N LEU A 99 -1.75 0.10 12.64
CA LEU A 99 -1.77 -1.29 12.21
C LEU A 99 -0.99 -2.20 13.16
N CYS A 100 0.21 -1.80 13.59
CA CYS A 100 0.99 -2.51 14.60
C CYS A 100 0.19 -2.69 15.91
N LYS A 101 -0.54 -1.65 16.36
CA LYS A 101 -1.40 -1.74 17.55
C LYS A 101 -2.49 -2.81 17.41
N LEU A 102 -3.14 -2.88 16.24
CA LEU A 102 -4.12 -3.93 15.95
C LEU A 102 -3.48 -5.31 15.96
N LEU A 103 -2.32 -5.47 15.31
CA LEU A 103 -1.60 -6.75 15.25
C LEU A 103 -1.15 -7.23 16.63
N ILE A 104 -0.65 -6.32 17.48
CA ILE A 104 -0.30 -6.63 18.87
C ILE A 104 -1.54 -7.14 19.61
N ALA A 105 -2.66 -6.42 19.55
CA ALA A 105 -3.90 -6.81 20.21
C ALA A 105 -4.36 -8.21 19.78
N ARG A 106 -4.19 -8.54 18.49
CA ARG A 106 -4.45 -9.89 17.98
C ARG A 106 -3.50 -10.96 18.54
N ILE A 107 -2.21 -10.67 18.69
CA ILE A 107 -1.23 -11.62 19.26
C ILE A 107 -1.56 -11.93 20.72
N VAL A 108 -1.94 -10.91 21.49
CA VAL A 108 -2.21 -11.06 22.94
C VAL A 108 -3.67 -11.43 23.26
N ASP A 109 -4.50 -11.62 22.24
CA ASP A 109 -5.94 -11.89 22.36
C ASP A 109 -6.71 -10.83 23.18
N GLU A 110 -6.34 -9.56 23.00
CA GLU A 110 -7.01 -8.42 23.62
C GLU A 110 -8.17 -7.91 22.76
N PRO A 111 -9.25 -7.39 23.39
CA PRO A 111 -10.36 -6.80 22.65
C PRO A 111 -9.89 -5.61 21.82
N ILE A 112 -10.16 -5.67 20.51
CA ILE A 112 -9.70 -4.68 19.55
C ILE A 112 -10.77 -3.60 19.38
N ALA A 113 -10.49 -2.37 19.82
CA ALA A 113 -11.33 -1.20 19.57
C ALA A 113 -11.09 -0.65 18.15
N VAL A 114 -11.44 -1.46 17.14
CA VAL A 114 -11.08 -1.18 15.74
C VAL A 114 -11.69 0.11 15.21
N ALA A 115 -12.90 0.43 15.65
CA ALA A 115 -13.58 1.66 15.26
C ALA A 115 -12.79 2.92 15.63
N ASP A 116 -11.97 2.86 16.69
CA ASP A 116 -11.16 3.99 17.15
C ASP A 116 -9.78 4.04 16.48
N SER A 117 -9.44 3.01 15.69
CA SER A 117 -8.15 2.95 15.00
C SER A 117 -8.10 3.94 13.83
N GLU A 118 -6.95 4.59 13.65
CA GLU A 118 -6.76 5.58 12.58
C GLU A 118 -6.86 4.93 11.20
N VAL A 119 -6.40 3.67 11.07
CA VAL A 119 -6.53 2.91 9.82
C VAL A 119 -8.00 2.63 9.46
N TYR A 120 -8.86 2.34 10.44
CA TYR A 120 -10.29 2.14 10.18
C TYR A 120 -10.97 3.43 9.71
N GLN A 121 -10.74 4.53 10.44
CA GLN A 121 -11.27 5.85 10.09
C GLN A 121 -10.77 6.30 8.71
N TYR A 122 -9.54 5.99 8.36
CA TYR A 122 -9.03 6.26 7.01
C TYR A 122 -9.77 5.46 5.94
N LEU A 123 -9.86 4.13 6.09
CA LEU A 123 -10.42 3.25 5.07
C LEU A 123 -11.93 3.49 4.83
N ILE A 124 -12.68 3.88 5.87
CA ILE A 124 -14.12 4.16 5.73
C ILE A 124 -14.40 5.43 4.92
N TYR A 125 -13.60 6.48 5.11
CA TYR A 125 -13.76 7.78 4.43
C TYR A 125 -13.01 7.87 3.10
N ALA A 126 -12.11 6.93 2.81
CA ALA A 126 -11.42 6.87 1.53
C ALA A 126 -12.41 6.73 0.37
N GLN A 127 -12.44 7.75 -0.49
CA GLN A 127 -13.33 7.78 -1.67
C GLN A 127 -12.84 6.87 -2.80
N THR A 128 -11.52 6.78 -2.96
CA THR A 128 -10.85 5.99 -4.00
C THR A 128 -9.80 5.11 -3.37
N TRP A 129 -9.73 3.86 -3.80
CA TRP A 129 -8.74 2.91 -3.31
C TRP A 129 -7.64 2.73 -4.34
N THR A 130 -6.41 2.92 -3.90
CA THR A 130 -5.19 2.61 -4.63
C THR A 130 -4.58 1.34 -4.06
N ASN A 131 -3.38 0.98 -4.53
CA ASN A 131 -2.62 -0.13 -3.95
C ASN A 131 -2.37 0.06 -2.44
N TYR A 132 -2.23 1.29 -1.98
CA TYR A 132 -1.96 1.56 -0.58
C TYR A 132 -3.12 1.13 0.33
N GLU A 133 -4.35 1.50 -0.01
CA GLU A 133 -5.56 1.11 0.74
C GLU A 133 -5.77 -0.40 0.72
N LEU A 134 -5.53 -1.05 -0.43
CA LEU A 134 -5.65 -2.50 -0.57
C LEU A 134 -4.70 -3.24 0.37
N VAL A 135 -3.43 -2.81 0.40
CA VAL A 135 -2.43 -3.38 1.30
C VAL A 135 -2.82 -3.15 2.76
N LEU A 136 -3.23 -1.94 3.13
CA LEU A 136 -3.68 -1.66 4.50
C LEU A 136 -4.84 -2.56 4.90
N PHE A 137 -5.88 -2.61 4.07
CA PHE A 137 -7.08 -3.40 4.31
C PHE A 137 -6.76 -4.88 4.50
N ASN A 138 -5.92 -5.46 3.65
CA ASN A 138 -5.55 -6.88 3.74
C ASN A 138 -4.91 -7.23 5.10
N HIS A 139 -4.15 -6.30 5.69
CA HIS A 139 -3.47 -6.52 6.98
C HIS A 139 -4.34 -6.25 8.21
N CYS A 140 -5.48 -5.57 8.10
CA CYS A 140 -6.40 -5.31 9.23
C CYS A 140 -7.80 -5.90 9.06
N MET A 141 -8.08 -6.58 7.94
CA MET A 141 -9.39 -7.15 7.60
C MET A 141 -9.97 -8.02 8.72
N TYR A 142 -9.12 -8.81 9.37
CA TYR A 142 -9.55 -9.73 10.44
C TYR A 142 -10.25 -9.03 11.61
N ALA A 143 -9.99 -7.74 11.80
CA ALA A 143 -10.47 -6.96 12.92
C ALA A 143 -11.84 -6.33 12.62
N PHE A 144 -12.23 -6.23 11.36
CA PHE A 144 -13.47 -5.58 10.95
C PHE A 144 -14.68 -6.49 11.06
N ASP A 145 -15.85 -5.90 11.22
CA ASP A 145 -17.11 -6.64 11.17
C ASP A 145 -17.44 -7.06 9.72
N PRO A 146 -18.18 -8.16 9.53
CA PRO A 146 -18.50 -8.67 8.20
C PRO A 146 -19.26 -7.69 7.29
N PHE A 147 -20.08 -6.80 7.85
CA PHE A 147 -20.84 -5.83 7.07
C PHE A 147 -19.93 -4.73 6.52
N PHE A 148 -18.98 -4.25 7.33
CA PHE A 148 -17.94 -3.34 6.87
C PHE A 148 -17.08 -3.97 5.77
N ILE A 149 -16.64 -5.22 5.97
CA ILE A 149 -15.85 -5.94 4.96
C ILE A 149 -16.62 -6.04 3.65
N ASP A 150 -17.92 -6.35 3.69
CA ASP A 150 -18.77 -6.42 2.48
C ASP A 150 -18.83 -5.07 1.73
N LEU A 151 -19.08 -3.98 2.46
CA LEU A 151 -19.15 -2.62 1.90
C LEU A 151 -17.83 -2.21 1.23
N VAL A 152 -16.72 -2.56 1.87
CA VAL A 152 -15.38 -2.15 1.46
C VAL A 152 -14.84 -2.99 0.32
N LEU A 153 -15.10 -4.30 0.32
CA LEU A 153 -14.68 -5.21 -0.75
C LEU A 153 -15.28 -4.82 -2.10
N ASP A 154 -16.54 -4.38 -2.13
CA ASP A 154 -17.15 -3.93 -3.38
C ASP A 154 -16.41 -2.70 -3.96
N LYS A 155 -15.96 -1.77 -3.12
CA LYS A 155 -15.10 -0.63 -3.54
C LYS A 155 -13.71 -1.09 -3.98
N ALA A 156 -13.12 -2.03 -3.25
CA ALA A 156 -11.79 -2.58 -3.52
C ALA A 156 -11.75 -3.27 -4.89
N LEU A 157 -12.76 -4.10 -5.20
CA LEU A 157 -12.87 -4.82 -6.47
C LEU A 157 -13.03 -3.89 -7.68
N VAL A 158 -13.82 -2.83 -7.56
CA VAL A 158 -13.93 -1.80 -8.62
C VAL A 158 -12.57 -1.14 -8.85
N SER A 159 -11.87 -0.79 -7.77
CA SER A 159 -10.58 -0.13 -7.86
C SER A 159 -9.53 -1.04 -8.51
N ILE A 160 -9.49 -2.32 -8.12
CA ILE A 160 -8.62 -3.35 -8.73
C ILE A 160 -8.86 -3.45 -10.24
N SER A 161 -10.12 -3.41 -10.69
CA SER A 161 -10.46 -3.50 -12.12
C SER A 161 -9.83 -2.38 -12.97
N ALA A 162 -9.66 -1.18 -12.39
CA ALA A 162 -9.02 -0.04 -13.06
C ALA A 162 -7.50 -0.20 -13.24
N TYR A 163 -6.88 -1.17 -12.56
CA TYR A 163 -5.42 -1.35 -12.49
C TYR A 163 -4.92 -2.68 -13.09
N GLN A 164 -5.77 -3.41 -13.84
CA GLN A 164 -5.63 -4.83 -14.24
C GLN A 164 -4.38 -5.26 -15.05
N ASN A 165 -3.47 -4.36 -15.43
CA ASN A 165 -2.39 -4.69 -16.38
C ASN A 165 -1.14 -5.36 -15.78
N SER A 166 -1.14 -5.89 -14.55
CA SER A 166 0.03 -6.60 -14.00
C SER A 166 -0.34 -7.87 -13.24
N LYS A 167 0.29 -9.00 -13.56
CA LYS A 167 0.11 -10.33 -12.93
C LYS A 167 0.12 -10.28 -11.39
N ASP A 168 0.99 -9.46 -10.79
CA ASP A 168 1.09 -9.33 -9.32
C ASP A 168 -0.20 -8.85 -8.65
N ARG A 169 -1.04 -8.08 -9.37
CA ARG A 169 -2.31 -7.55 -8.83
C ARG A 169 -3.44 -8.58 -8.81
N LYS A 170 -3.42 -9.57 -9.72
CA LYS A 170 -4.35 -10.70 -9.67
C LYS A 170 -4.13 -11.52 -8.39
N ASN A 171 -2.86 -11.75 -8.03
CA ASN A 171 -2.49 -12.46 -6.80
C ASN A 171 -2.93 -11.73 -5.54
N GLU A 172 -2.78 -10.40 -5.49
CA GLU A 172 -3.21 -9.61 -4.32
C GLU A 172 -4.73 -9.62 -4.15
N SER A 173 -5.47 -9.52 -5.26
CA SER A 173 -6.94 -9.59 -5.28
C SER A 173 -7.45 -10.95 -4.79
N PHE A 174 -6.79 -12.02 -5.23
CA PHE A 174 -7.09 -13.38 -4.76
C PHE A 174 -6.87 -13.51 -3.26
N ARG A 175 -5.71 -13.07 -2.75
CA ARG A 175 -5.39 -13.13 -1.31
C ARG A 175 -6.41 -12.36 -0.49
N MET A 176 -6.80 -11.17 -0.94
CA MET A 176 -7.81 -10.35 -0.28
C MET A 176 -9.17 -11.06 -0.22
N LEU A 177 -9.64 -11.61 -1.34
CA LEU A 177 -10.91 -12.36 -1.38
C LEU A 177 -10.85 -13.64 -0.54
N ALA A 178 -9.74 -14.37 -0.57
CA ALA A 178 -9.55 -15.56 0.25
C ALA A 178 -9.58 -15.23 1.75
N ASN A 179 -8.88 -14.18 2.18
CA ASN A 179 -8.88 -13.71 3.57
C ASN A 179 -10.28 -13.27 4.02
N ALA A 180 -11.04 -12.60 3.14
CA ALA A 180 -12.42 -12.22 3.42
C ALA A 180 -13.33 -13.43 3.60
N ILE A 181 -13.24 -14.42 2.71
CA ILE A 181 -14.02 -15.66 2.80
C ILE A 181 -13.70 -16.40 4.09
N ILE A 182 -12.41 -16.52 4.45
CA ILE A 182 -11.98 -17.13 5.72
C ILE A 182 -12.61 -16.39 6.91
N HIS A 183 -12.59 -15.06 6.90
CA HIS A 183 -13.20 -14.26 7.96
C HIS A 183 -14.73 -14.47 8.02
N PHE A 184 -15.43 -14.52 6.89
CA PHE A 184 -16.86 -14.80 6.86
C PHE A 184 -17.21 -16.21 7.35
N ILE A 185 -16.35 -17.20 7.11
CA ILE A 185 -16.47 -18.55 7.67
C ILE A 185 -16.36 -18.52 9.20
N GLN A 186 -15.36 -17.82 9.73
CA GLN A 186 -15.16 -17.68 11.18
C GLN A 186 -16.38 -17.03 11.86
N GLN A 187 -16.99 -16.05 11.20
CA GLN A 187 -18.17 -15.31 11.69
C GLN A 187 -19.52 -15.95 11.30
N GLN A 188 -19.49 -17.14 10.68
CA GLN A 188 -20.68 -17.89 10.22
C GLN A 188 -21.62 -17.13 9.27
N GLN A 189 -21.09 -16.19 8.48
CA GLN A 189 -21.85 -15.34 7.56
C GLN A 189 -22.08 -16.01 6.20
N ARG A 190 -22.94 -17.04 6.16
CA ARG A 190 -23.16 -17.90 4.98
C ARG A 190 -23.50 -17.15 3.69
N GLY A 191 -24.30 -16.08 3.77
CA GLY A 191 -24.67 -15.28 2.59
C GLY A 191 -23.48 -14.59 1.94
N LEU A 192 -22.59 -14.03 2.75
CA LEU A 192 -21.37 -13.36 2.27
C LEU A 192 -20.36 -14.37 1.71
N ILE A 193 -20.24 -15.55 2.33
CA ILE A 193 -19.38 -16.64 1.82
C ILE A 193 -19.74 -16.96 0.36
N TRP A 194 -21.02 -17.22 0.08
CA TRP A 194 -21.47 -17.55 -1.28
C TRP A 194 -21.28 -16.38 -2.26
N LYS A 195 -21.61 -15.15 -1.85
CA LYS A 195 -21.39 -13.94 -2.67
C LYS A 195 -19.94 -13.85 -3.14
N TYR A 196 -18.97 -14.05 -2.25
CA TYR A 196 -17.56 -13.86 -2.56
C TYR A 196 -16.87 -15.08 -3.19
N ILE A 197 -17.35 -16.31 -2.95
CA ILE A 197 -16.88 -17.49 -3.70
C ILE A 197 -17.19 -17.32 -5.19
N SER A 198 -18.42 -16.94 -5.56
CA SER A 198 -18.78 -16.76 -6.97
C SER A 198 -17.97 -15.63 -7.64
N LYS A 199 -17.62 -14.58 -6.89
CA LYS A 199 -16.71 -13.53 -7.38
C LYS A 199 -15.28 -14.02 -7.56
N LEU A 200 -14.79 -14.86 -6.65
CA LEU A 200 -13.46 -15.47 -6.76
C LEU A 200 -13.37 -16.35 -8.01
N GLU A 201 -14.38 -17.17 -8.29
CA GLU A 201 -14.45 -18.01 -9.49
C GLU A 201 -14.44 -17.16 -10.77
N ALA A 202 -15.20 -16.07 -10.81
CA ALA A 202 -15.27 -15.17 -11.97
C ALA A 202 -13.92 -14.50 -12.30
N VAL A 203 -13.09 -14.19 -11.30
CA VAL A 203 -11.76 -13.59 -11.51
C VAL A 203 -10.76 -14.57 -12.15
N PHE A 204 -11.03 -15.88 -12.08
CA PHE A 204 -10.15 -16.95 -12.58
C PHE A 204 -10.66 -17.64 -13.85
N LEU A 205 -11.91 -17.46 -14.24
CA LEU A 205 -12.46 -17.99 -15.50
C LEU A 205 -12.09 -17.15 -16.75
N GLU A 206 -11.20 -16.16 -16.61
CA GLU A 206 -10.55 -15.46 -17.74
C GLU A 206 -9.19 -16.09 -18.10
N GLU A 207 -9.05 -17.40 -17.94
CA GLU A 207 -8.02 -18.19 -18.62
C GLU A 207 -8.66 -18.93 -19.80
N ASP A 208 -8.73 -18.25 -20.95
CA ASP A 208 -8.70 -18.82 -22.30
C ASP A 208 -7.97 -17.84 -23.24
#